data_AF-A0A7V1JIW1-F1
#
_entry.id   AF-A0A7V1JIW1-F1
#
_cell.length_a   1.000
_cell.length_b   1.000
_cell.length_c   1.000
_cell.angle_alpha   90.00
_cell.angle_beta   90.00
_cell.angle_gamma   90.00
#
_symmetry.space_group_name_H-M   'P 1'
#
loop_
_entity.id
_entity.type
_entity.pdbx_description
1 polymer ?
#
loop_
_entity_poly.entity_id
_entity_poly.type
_entity_poly.pdbx_seq_one_letter_code
_entity_poly.pdbx_strand_id
1 'polypeptide(L)'
;MESYRSECRNEGKLDELINYLAAREPYIVNYKERRAKRIYIGSGHAEKACDLIVSRRQKHKGMHWSEETADGLAALKTLVLNNG
;
A
#
# COMPACT_ATOMS: atom_id res chain seq x y z
N MET A 1 -11.40 -8.64 -21.96
CA MET A 1 -10.90 -7.31 -21.57
C MET A 1 -11.10 -6.34 -22.73
N GLU A 2 -10.66 -6.70 -23.94
CA GLU A 2 -11.02 -6.02 -25.21
C GLU A 2 -12.52 -5.70 -25.37
N SER A 3 -13.40 -6.61 -24.97
CA SER A 3 -14.86 -6.44 -25.10
C SER A 3 -15.43 -5.25 -24.33
N TYR A 4 -14.73 -4.77 -23.30
CA TYR A 4 -15.17 -3.64 -22.46
C TYR A 4 -14.44 -2.34 -22.80
N ARG A 5 -13.50 -2.36 -23.76
CA ARG A 5 -12.73 -1.17 -24.15
C ARG A 5 -13.63 -0.07 -24.70
N SER A 6 -14.63 -0.43 -25.49
CA SER A 6 -15.61 0.50 -26.07
C SER A 6 -16.50 1.20 -25.04
N GLU A 7 -16.57 0.69 -23.82
CA GLU A 7 -17.30 1.33 -22.70
C GLU A 7 -16.42 2.31 -21.93
N CYS A 8 -15.11 2.31 -22.18
CA CYS A 8 -14.16 3.13 -21.44
C CYS A 8 -14.13 4.55 -21.97
N ARG A 9 -14.50 5.51 -21.11
CA ARG A 9 -14.54 6.93 -21.46
C ARG A 9 -13.16 7.52 -21.83
N ASN A 10 -12.07 6.89 -21.40
CA ASN A 10 -10.71 7.32 -21.68
C ASN A 10 -9.79 6.11 -21.90
N GLU A 11 -9.57 5.78 -23.17
CA GLU A 11 -8.74 4.64 -23.58
C GLU A 11 -7.27 4.81 -23.18
N GLY A 12 -6.71 6.03 -23.28
CA GLY A 12 -5.32 6.28 -22.90
C GLY A 12 -5.04 6.00 -21.40
N LYS A 13 -5.99 6.35 -20.52
CA LYS A 13 -5.90 6.03 -19.08
C LYS A 13 -6.12 4.55 -18.80
N LEU A 14 -6.94 3.88 -19.60
CA LEU A 14 -7.11 2.43 -19.51
C LEU A 14 -5.80 1.72 -19.88
N ASP A 15 -5.13 2.15 -20.95
CA ASP A 15 -3.85 1.60 -21.38
C ASP A 15 -2.77 1.82 -20.33
N GLU A 16 -2.72 3.00 -19.71
CA GLU A 16 -1.81 3.30 -18.59
C GLU A 16 -2.02 2.32 -17.43
N LEU A 17 -3.28 2.05 -17.05
CA LEU A 17 -3.61 1.10 -15.99
C LEU A 17 -3.23 -0.33 -16.35
N ILE A 18 -3.56 -0.78 -17.57
CA ILE A 18 -3.23 -2.14 -18.04
C ILE A 18 -1.71 -2.33 -18.01
N ASN A 19 -0.94 -1.38 -18.55
CA ASN A 19 0.51 -1.44 -18.56
C ASN A 19 1.09 -1.43 -17.14
N TYR A 20 0.55 -0.60 -16.25
CA TYR A 20 0.97 -0.55 -14.86
C TYR A 20 0.79 -1.89 -14.15
N LEU A 21 -0.37 -2.54 -14.34
CA LEU A 21 -0.70 -3.82 -13.73
C LEU A 21 0.11 -4.96 -14.34
N ALA A 22 0.23 -5.02 -15.67
CA ALA A 22 1.00 -6.04 -16.37
C ALA A 22 2.47 -6.02 -15.94
N ALA A 23 3.08 -4.83 -15.84
CA ALA A 23 4.45 -4.68 -15.35
C ALA A 23 4.65 -5.15 -13.89
N ARG A 24 3.56 -5.29 -13.13
CA ARG A 24 3.57 -5.69 -11.71
C ARG A 24 2.94 -7.05 -11.46
N GLU A 25 2.58 -7.80 -12.50
CA GLU A 25 2.01 -9.14 -12.38
C GLU A 25 2.74 -10.04 -11.38
N PRO A 26 4.09 -10.09 -11.33
CA PRO A 26 4.81 -10.92 -10.35
C PRO A 26 4.56 -10.54 -8.87
N TYR A 27 4.14 -9.30 -8.61
CA TYR A 27 3.86 -8.78 -7.27
C TYR A 27 2.36 -8.84 -6.92
N ILE A 28 1.49 -9.09 -7.90
CA ILE A 28 0.04 -9.17 -7.68
C ILE A 28 -0.29 -10.55 -7.11
N VAL A 29 -0.85 -10.54 -5.91
CA VAL A 29 -1.22 -11.76 -5.19
C VAL A 29 -2.45 -12.43 -5.82
N ASN A 30 -2.43 -13.76 -5.92
CA ASN A 30 -3.63 -14.53 -6.28
C ASN A 30 -4.66 -14.53 -5.13
N TYR A 31 -5.55 -13.54 -5.12
CA TYR A 31 -6.59 -13.39 -4.10
C TYR A 31 -7.59 -14.55 -4.07
N LYS A 32 -7.88 -15.17 -5.23
CA LYS A 32 -8.78 -16.33 -5.31
C LYS A 32 -8.20 -17.51 -4.52
N GLU A 33 -6.93 -17.81 -4.74
CA GLU A 33 -6.22 -18.88 -4.03
C GLU A 33 -6.10 -18.58 -2.53
N ARG A 34 -5.71 -17.35 -2.16
CA ARG A 34 -5.64 -16.95 -0.75
C ARG A 34 -6.97 -17.07 -0.03
N ARG A 35 -8.07 -16.68 -0.68
CA ARG A 35 -9.42 -16.80 -0.13
C ARG A 35 -9.81 -18.27 0.06
N ALA A 36 -9.48 -19.13 -0.91
CA ALA A 36 -9.70 -20.57 -0.80
C ALA A 36 -8.92 -21.19 0.38
N LYS A 37 -7.68 -20.70 0.60
CA LYS A 37 -6.83 -21.08 1.74
C LYS A 37 -7.19 -20.39 3.06
N ARG A 38 -8.23 -19.54 3.09
CA ARG A 38 -8.63 -18.72 4.26
C ARG A 38 -7.48 -17.86 4.84
N ILE A 39 -6.55 -17.46 3.98
CA ILE A 39 -5.47 -16.55 4.33
C ILE A 39 -6.06 -15.14 4.39
N TYR A 40 -5.69 -14.36 5.41
CA TYR A 40 -6.09 -12.97 5.52
C TYR A 40 -5.58 -12.14 4.33
N ILE A 41 -6.47 -11.34 3.72
CA ILE A 41 -6.19 -10.54 2.51
C ILE A 41 -6.36 -9.04 2.70
N GLY A 42 -6.78 -8.60 3.90
CA GLY A 42 -7.01 -7.18 4.18
C GLY A 42 -5.69 -6.42 4.40
N SER A 43 -5.67 -5.15 4.03
CA SER A 43 -4.55 -4.23 4.31
C SER A 43 -4.69 -3.51 5.66
N GLY A 44 -5.82 -3.66 6.36
CA GLY A 44 -6.15 -2.84 7.54
C GLY A 44 -5.10 -2.87 8.65
N HIS A 45 -4.45 -4.01 8.90
CA HIS A 45 -3.35 -4.07 9.87
C HIS A 45 -2.14 -3.24 9.44
N ALA A 46 -1.75 -3.30 8.17
CA ALA A 46 -0.64 -2.53 7.63
C ALA A 46 -0.96 -1.03 7.58
N GLU A 47 -2.18 -0.67 7.17
CA GLU A 47 -2.66 0.71 7.19
C GLU A 47 -2.69 1.29 8.60
N LYS A 48 -3.18 0.52 9.57
CA LYS A 48 -3.22 0.95 10.97
C LYS A 48 -1.82 1.09 11.56
N ALA A 49 -0.90 0.18 11.22
CA ALA A 49 0.50 0.31 11.61
C ALA A 49 1.11 1.60 11.04
N CYS A 50 0.89 1.91 9.76
CA CYS A 50 1.35 3.14 9.12
C CYS A 50 0.75 4.41 9.77
N ASP A 51 -0.53 4.38 10.15
CA ASP A 51 -1.18 5.46 10.90
C ASP A 51 -0.46 5.71 12.24
N LEU A 52 -0.26 4.66 13.02
CA LEU A 52 0.31 4.74 14.37
C LEU A 52 1.79 5.10 14.39
N ILE A 53 2.58 4.51 13.49
CA ILE A 53 4.05 4.64 13.47
C ILE A 53 4.48 5.91 12.75
N VAL A 54 3.88 6.21 11.60
CA VAL A 54 4.35 7.27 10.70
C VAL A 54 3.41 8.47 10.71
N SER A 55 2.14 8.28 10.33
CA SER A 55 1.26 9.38 9.94
C SER A 55 0.97 10.35 11.08
N ARG A 56 0.67 9.84 12.28
CA ARG A 56 0.37 10.67 13.47
C ARG A 56 1.45 11.71 13.79
N ARG A 57 2.72 11.37 13.60
CA ARG A 57 3.84 12.24 13.99
C ARG A 57 4.44 12.99 12.80
N GLN A 58 4.53 12.33 11.64
CA GLN A 58 5.29 12.86 10.51
C GLN A 58 4.44 13.68 9.53
N LYS A 59 3.13 13.39 9.40
CA LYS A 59 2.26 14.05 8.40
C LYS A 59 1.50 15.28 8.92
N HIS A 60 1.31 15.43 10.23
CA HIS A 60 0.42 16.45 10.80
C HIS A 60 1.10 17.69 11.41
N LYS A 61 2.43 17.78 11.39
CA LYS A 61 3.15 18.78 12.22
C LYS A 61 4.03 19.78 11.47
N GLY A 62 3.97 19.84 10.13
CA GLY A 62 4.80 20.79 9.36
C GLY A 62 6.30 20.69 9.67
N MET A 63 6.75 19.51 10.09
CA MET A 63 8.14 19.25 10.47
C MET A 63 8.95 18.92 9.22
N HIS A 64 10.19 19.40 9.18
CA HIS A 64 11.17 18.92 8.21
C HIS A 64 11.73 17.58 8.68
N TRP A 65 11.60 16.56 7.84
CA TRP A 65 12.12 15.23 8.08
C TRP A 65 13.24 14.94 7.10
N SER A 66 14.34 14.37 7.58
CA SER A 66 15.25 13.61 6.73
C SER A 66 14.84 12.14 6.75
N GLU A 67 15.18 11.39 5.71
CA GLU A 67 14.91 9.94 5.65
C GLU A 67 15.48 9.21 6.88
N GLU A 68 16.75 9.48 7.21
CA GLU A 68 17.43 8.90 8.37
C GLU A 68 16.68 9.15 9.70
N THR A 69 16.23 10.39 9.94
CA THR A 69 15.53 10.73 11.20
C THR A 69 14.11 10.21 11.22
N ALA A 70 13.43 10.14 10.07
CA ALA A 70 12.10 9.56 9.93
C ALA A 70 12.12 8.05 10.20
N ASP A 71 13.11 7.33 9.67
CA ASP A 71 13.25 5.89 9.82
C ASP A 71 13.63 5.51 11.26
N GLY A 72 14.59 6.19 11.87
CA GLY A 72 14.95 5.96 13.28
C GLY A 72 13.76 6.18 14.21
N LEU A 73 12.94 7.19 13.92
CA LEU A 73 11.73 7.48 14.69
C LEU A 73 10.63 6.44 14.48
N ALA A 74 10.46 5.96 13.25
CA ALA A 74 9.53 4.88 12.94
C ALA A 74 9.93 3.59 13.67
N ALA A 75 11.22 3.23 13.66
CA ALA A 75 11.75 2.07 14.39
C ALA A 75 11.49 2.19 15.90
N LEU A 76 11.80 3.33 16.51
CA LEU A 76 11.52 3.57 17.93
C LEU A 76 10.03 3.47 18.25
N LYS A 77 9.16 4.00 17.38
CA LYS A 77 7.70 3.89 17.58
C LYS A 77 7.20 2.46 17.47
N THR A 78 7.74 1.68 16.54
CA THR A 78 7.45 0.25 16.46
C THR A 78 7.83 -0.45 17.77
N LEU A 79 9.02 -0.21 18.32
CA LEU A 79 9.46 -0.84 19.57
C LEU A 79 8.51 -0.51 20.73
N VAL A 80 8.22 0.78 20.93
CA VAL A 80 7.32 1.25 22.00
C VAL A 80 5.91 0.66 21.88
N LEU A 81 5.39 0.47 20.67
CA LEU A 81 4.06 -0.11 20.44
C LEU A 81 4.02 -1.64 20.61
N ASN A 82 5.18 -2.30 20.64
CA ASN A 82 5.32 -3.75 20.80
C ASN A 82 5.98 -4.13 22.14
N ASN A 83 5.90 -3.25 23.14
CA ASN A 83 6.37 -3.50 24.51
C ASN A 83 7.87 -3.83 24.63
N GLY A 84 8.70 -3.31 23.72
CA GLY A 84 10.16 -3.38 23.82
C GLY A 84 10.79 -2.14 24.45
#